data_AF-A0A7Z9VPI5-F1
#
_entry.id   AF-A0A7Z9VPI5-F1
#
_cell.length_a   1.000
_cell.length_b   1.000
_cell.length_c   1.000
_cell.angle_alpha   90.00
_cell.angle_beta   90.00
_cell.angle_gamma   90.00
#
_symmetry.space_group_name_H-M   'P 1'
#
loop_
_entity.id
_entity.type
_entity.pdbx_description
1 polymer ?
#
loop_
_entity_poly.entity_id
_entity_poly.type
_entity_poly.pdbx_seq_one_letter_code
_entity_poly.pdbx_strand_id
1 'polypeptide(L)'
;MSIEGEIKISVVARSGQVESVSITSTRPLHITKLFAGKSIDSVADIMNALYQLCNTAHRFAFLRLLDESAVITLSQNEIQAYKLLLDLETIREHCFSIASKWSQDT
;
A
#
# COMPACT_ATOMS: atom_id res chain seq x y z
N MET A 1 -14.03 5.41 12.28
CA MET A 1 -12.62 5.70 11.88
C MET A 1 -12.21 4.60 10.92
N SER A 2 -11.92 4.91 9.65
CA SER A 2 -11.35 3.92 8.73
C SER A 2 -9.92 3.59 9.16
N ILE A 3 -9.51 2.33 9.00
CA ILE A 3 -8.15 1.87 9.36
C ILE A 3 -7.06 2.57 8.55
N GLU A 4 -7.44 3.09 7.39
CA GLU A 4 -6.59 3.81 6.43
C GLU A 4 -6.12 5.18 6.96
N GLY A 5 -6.72 5.69 8.04
CA GLY A 5 -6.44 7.00 8.61
C GLY A 5 -6.82 8.16 7.69
N GLU A 6 -6.46 9.37 8.11
CA GLU A 6 -6.75 10.61 7.40
C GLU A 6 -5.45 11.38 7.12
N ILE A 7 -5.40 12.07 5.99
CA ILE A 7 -4.36 13.04 5.69
C ILE A 7 -5.02 14.42 5.71
N LYS A 8 -4.64 15.24 6.68
CA LYS A 8 -5.06 16.64 6.75
C LYS A 8 -3.98 17.53 6.18
N ILE A 9 -4.34 18.24 5.12
CA ILE A 9 -3.48 19.21 4.44
C ILE A 9 -4.00 20.60 4.78
N SER A 10 -3.14 21.44 5.36
CA SER A 10 -3.41 22.86 5.62
C SER A 10 -2.51 23.70 4.72
N VAL A 11 -3.11 24.63 3.99
CA VAL A 11 -2.42 25.49 3.02
C VAL A 11 -2.64 26.94 3.41
N VAL A 12 -1.55 27.70 3.54
CA VAL A 12 -1.61 29.16 3.66
C VAL A 12 -1.24 29.74 2.31
N ALA A 13 -2.12 30.55 1.74
CA ALA A 13 -1.91 31.20 0.45
C ALA A 13 -2.09 32.71 0.55
N ARG A 14 -1.24 33.47 -0.16
CA ARG A 14 -1.32 34.93 -0.29
C ARG A 14 -1.10 35.31 -1.74
N SER A 15 -1.93 36.23 -2.25
CA SER A 15 -1.83 36.75 -3.62
C SER A 15 -1.78 35.64 -4.70
N GLY A 16 -2.57 34.58 -4.52
CA GLY A 16 -2.62 33.45 -5.44
C GLY A 16 -1.42 32.51 -5.38
N GLN A 17 -0.48 32.71 -4.44
CA GLN A 17 0.67 31.84 -4.22
C GLN A 17 0.56 31.12 -2.88
N VAL A 18 1.00 29.86 -2.85
CA VAL A 18 1.12 29.09 -1.61
C VAL A 18 2.34 29.59 -0.85
N GLU A 19 2.15 30.13 0.36
CA GLU A 19 3.22 30.58 1.25
C GLU A 19 3.73 29.43 2.14
N SER A 20 2.83 28.56 2.61
CA SER A 20 3.21 27.39 3.39
C SER A 20 2.19 26.25 3.30
N VAL A 21 2.67 25.03 3.52
CA VAL A 21 1.87 23.81 3.56
C VAL A 21 2.24 23.02 4.81
N SER A 22 1.24 22.57 5.56
CA SER A 22 1.39 21.63 6.66
C SER A 22 0.58 20.37 6.36
N ILE A 23 1.23 19.21 6.42
CA ILE A 23 0.59 17.92 6.19
C ILE A 23 0.67 17.14 7.50
N THR A 24 -0.48 16.71 8.00
CA THR A 24 -0.60 15.85 9.18
C THR A 24 -1.33 14.58 8.79
N SER A 25 -0.87 13.44 9.30
CA SER A 25 -1.40 12.12 8.96
C SER A 25 -1.78 11.41 10.25
N THR A 26 -3.02 10.93 10.33
CA THR A 26 -3.51 10.09 11.44
C THR A 26 -3.39 8.60 11.13
N ARG A 27 -2.76 8.25 9.99
CA ARG A 27 -2.52 6.85 9.62
C ARG A 27 -1.75 6.14 10.73
N PRO A 28 -2.13 4.92 11.12
CA PRO A 28 -1.42 4.17 12.15
C PRO A 28 -0.03 3.72 11.62
N LEU A 29 0.98 4.58 11.83
CA LEU A 29 2.36 4.37 11.33
C LEU A 29 3.04 3.11 11.90
N HIS A 30 2.53 2.59 13.01
CA HIS A 30 3.09 1.42 13.70
C HIS A 30 2.19 0.18 13.59
N ILE A 31 1.27 0.13 12.63
CA ILE A 31 0.35 -1.00 12.47
C ILE A 31 1.09 -2.33 12.24
N THR A 32 2.28 -2.29 11.65
CA THR A 32 3.14 -3.47 11.45
C THR A 32 3.68 -4.07 12.74
N LYS A 33 3.64 -3.35 13.88
CA LYS A 33 3.92 -3.95 15.20
C LYS A 33 2.99 -5.11 15.53
N LEU A 34 1.81 -5.16 14.91
CA LEU A 34 0.91 -6.31 15.02
C LEU A 34 1.53 -7.61 14.52
N PHE A 35 2.56 -7.57 13.68
CA PHE A 35 3.22 -8.78 13.18
C PHE A 35 4.20 -9.39 14.19
N ALA A 36 4.69 -8.59 15.15
CA ALA A 36 5.72 -9.02 16.08
C ALA A 36 5.26 -10.23 16.92
N GLY A 37 6.10 -11.27 16.97
CA GLY A 37 5.84 -12.49 17.72
C GLY A 37 4.77 -13.42 17.14
N LYS A 38 4.23 -13.12 15.94
CA LYS A 38 3.24 -13.97 15.26
C LYS A 38 3.89 -14.97 14.31
N SER A 39 3.18 -16.06 14.03
CA SER A 39 3.61 -17.02 13.00
C SER A 39 3.50 -16.41 11.60
N ILE A 40 4.24 -17.00 10.65
CA ILE A 40 4.23 -16.60 9.24
C ILE A 40 2.80 -16.61 8.67
N ASP A 41 2.04 -17.67 8.92
CA ASP A 41 0.65 -17.78 8.44
C ASP A 41 -0.24 -16.69 9.04
N SER A 42 -0.12 -16.43 10.34
CA SER A 42 -0.86 -15.35 11.00
C SER A 42 -0.51 -13.97 10.44
N VAL A 43 0.76 -13.73 10.11
CA VAL A 43 1.19 -12.47 9.49
C VAL A 43 0.58 -12.34 8.08
N ALA A 44 0.56 -13.43 7.30
CA ALA A 44 -0.05 -13.44 5.98
C ALA A 44 -1.55 -13.06 6.03
N ASP A 45 -2.29 -13.63 6.99
CA ASP A 45 -3.72 -13.32 7.19
C ASP A 45 -3.95 -11.87 7.61
N ILE A 46 -3.16 -11.36 8.56
CA ILE A 46 -3.29 -9.96 9.02
C ILE A 46 -2.95 -9.00 7.88
N MET A 47 -1.91 -9.28 7.10
CA MET A 47 -1.52 -8.46 5.96
C MET A 47 -2.64 -8.37 4.91
N ASN A 48 -3.31 -9.49 4.60
CA ASN A 48 -4.47 -9.50 3.69
C ASN A 48 -5.61 -8.60 4.19
N ALA A 49 -5.83 -8.57 5.51
CA ALA A 49 -6.86 -7.74 6.11
C ALA A 49 -6.48 -6.25 6.13
N LEU A 50 -5.21 -5.92 6.37
CA LEU A 50 -4.72 -4.54 6.50
C LEU A 50 -4.59 -3.81 5.16
N TYR A 51 -4.14 -4.50 4.11
CA TYR A 51 -3.74 -3.86 2.86
C TYR A 51 -4.63 -4.27 1.69
N GLN A 52 -5.94 -4.06 1.77
CA GLN A 52 -6.88 -4.56 0.76
C GLN A 52 -6.67 -3.95 -0.64
N LEU A 53 -6.27 -2.68 -0.74
CA LEU A 53 -6.09 -2.00 -2.02
C LEU A 53 -4.84 -2.50 -2.77
N CYS A 54 -3.72 -2.58 -2.07
CA CYS A 54 -2.40 -2.96 -2.59
C CYS A 54 -1.94 -4.34 -2.09
N ASN A 55 -2.90 -5.27 -1.95
CA ASN A 55 -2.68 -6.55 -1.28
C ASN A 55 -1.65 -7.40 -2.03
N THR A 56 -1.73 -7.42 -3.36
CA THR A 56 -0.84 -8.23 -4.21
C THR A 56 0.61 -7.79 -4.02
N ALA A 57 0.85 -6.47 -4.02
CA ALA A 57 2.17 -5.90 -3.76
C ALA A 57 2.74 -6.36 -2.41
N HIS A 58 1.95 -6.25 -1.33
CA HIS A 58 2.38 -6.64 0.00
C HIS A 58 2.61 -8.14 0.13
N ARG A 59 1.71 -8.98 -0.39
CA ARG A 59 1.88 -10.44 -0.41
C ARG A 59 3.09 -10.86 -1.19
N PHE A 60 3.33 -10.27 -2.36
CA PHE A 60 4.48 -10.64 -3.16
C PHE A 60 5.78 -10.24 -2.47
N ALA A 61 5.85 -9.04 -1.89
CA ALA A 61 7.01 -8.62 -1.09
C ALA A 61 7.25 -9.55 0.11
N PHE A 62 6.19 -9.99 0.79
CA PHE A 62 6.28 -10.97 1.87
C PHE A 62 6.83 -12.32 1.40
N LEU A 63 6.32 -12.86 0.28
CA LEU A 63 6.83 -14.11 -0.29
C LEU A 63 8.29 -13.99 -0.74
N ARG A 64 8.69 -12.84 -1.31
CA ARG A 64 10.09 -12.55 -1.64
C ARG A 64 10.98 -12.53 -0.41
N LEU A 65 10.52 -11.95 0.70
CA LEU A 65 11.27 -11.97 1.97
C LEU A 65 11.45 -13.41 2.49
N LEU A 66 10.40 -14.24 2.42
CA LEU A 66 10.49 -15.64 2.86
C LEU A 66 11.43 -16.47 1.97
N ASP A 67 11.41 -16.22 0.67
CA ASP A 67 12.32 -16.81 -0.33
C ASP A 67 13.78 -16.41 -0.06
N GLU A 68 14.04 -15.13 0.12
CA GLU A 68 15.37 -14.58 0.43
C GLU A 68 15.90 -15.03 1.80
N SER A 69 15.00 -15.33 2.74
CA SER A 69 15.33 -15.87 4.06
C SER A 69 15.44 -17.41 4.08
N ALA A 70 15.35 -18.06 2.92
CA ALA A 70 15.38 -19.52 2.76
C ALA A 70 14.32 -20.29 3.57
N VAL A 71 13.20 -19.64 3.90
CA VAL A 71 12.04 -20.28 4.56
C VAL A 71 11.20 -21.04 3.55
N ILE A 72 11.07 -20.49 2.35
CA ILE A 72 10.47 -21.12 1.18
C ILE A 72 11.43 -20.98 -0.01
N THR A 73 11.09 -21.60 -1.15
CA THR A 73 11.78 -21.34 -2.41
C THR A 73 10.74 -21.05 -3.49
N LEU A 74 10.87 -19.90 -4.14
CA LEU A 74 10.04 -19.54 -5.28
C LEU A 74 10.77 -19.90 -6.58
N SER A 75 10.05 -20.59 -7.47
CA SER A 75 10.52 -20.79 -8.84
C SER A 75 10.47 -19.48 -9.63
N GLN A 76 11.25 -19.42 -10.71
CA GLN A 76 11.19 -18.27 -11.62
C GLN A 76 9.79 -18.07 -12.21
N ASN A 77 9.05 -19.15 -12.49
CA ASN A 77 7.69 -19.06 -13.01
C ASN A 77 6.74 -18.43 -12.00
N GLU A 78 6.84 -18.80 -10.72
CA GLU A 78 6.03 -18.20 -9.65
C GLU A 78 6.35 -16.71 -9.49
N ILE A 79 7.63 -16.33 -9.53
CA ILE A 79 8.05 -14.92 -9.47
C ILE A 79 7.44 -14.12 -10.62
N GLN A 80 7.48 -14.65 -11.85
CA GLN A 80 6.89 -13.96 -13.01
C GLN A 80 5.37 -13.89 -12.93
N ALA A 81 4.71 -14.95 -12.45
CA ALA A 81 3.26 -14.94 -12.25
C ALA A 81 2.84 -13.86 -11.24
N TYR A 82 3.55 -13.72 -10.12
CA TYR A 82 3.27 -12.66 -9.14
C TYR A 82 3.55 -11.26 -9.69
N LYS A 83 4.58 -11.09 -10.53
CA LYS A 83 4.83 -9.80 -11.21
C LYS A 83 3.66 -9.40 -12.11
N LEU A 84 3.12 -10.34 -12.88
CA LEU A 84 1.94 -10.06 -13.72
C LEU A 84 0.71 -9.67 -12.89
N LEU A 85 0.50 -10.31 -11.73
CA LEU A 85 -0.57 -9.92 -10.81
C LEU A 85 -0.35 -8.52 -10.24
N LEU A 86 0.89 -8.17 -9.89
CA LEU A 86 1.25 -6.85 -9.41
C LEU A 86 1.07 -5.78 -10.49
N ASP A 87 1.43 -6.07 -11.74
CA ASP A 87 1.19 -5.16 -12.86
C ASP A 87 -0.31 -4.89 -13.04
N LEU A 88 -1.15 -5.94 -12.91
CA LEU A 88 -2.61 -5.78 -12.98
C LEU A 88 -3.17 -4.94 -11.83
N GLU A 89 -2.70 -5.16 -10.60
CA GLU A 89 -3.05 -4.32 -9.44
C GLU A 89 -2.68 -2.86 -9.70
N THR A 90 -1.47 -2.62 -10.21
CA THR A 90 -0.95 -1.28 -10.53
C THR A 90 -1.79 -0.59 -11.59
N ILE A 91 -2.13 -1.30 -12.68
CA ILE A 91 -3.00 -0.78 -13.74
C ILE A 91 -4.38 -0.41 -13.16
N ARG A 92 -4.97 -1.30 -12.36
CA ARG A 92 -6.28 -1.06 -11.73
C ARG A 92 -6.27 0.20 -10.87
N GLU A 93 -5.24 0.36 -10.02
CA GLU A 93 -5.10 1.53 -9.15
C GLU A 93 -4.93 2.82 -9.95
N HIS A 94 -4.12 2.80 -11.02
CA HIS A 94 -3.94 3.95 -11.89
C HIS A 94 -5.21 4.32 -12.64
N CYS A 95 -5.91 3.35 -13.22
CA CYS A 95 -7.20 3.58 -13.88
C CYS A 95 -8.21 4.21 -12.90
N PHE A 96 -8.29 3.71 -11.67
CA PHE A 96 -9.15 4.31 -10.65
C PHE A 96 -8.73 5.74 -10.31
N SER A 97 -7.43 6.00 -10.14
CA SER A 97 -6.92 7.34 -9.86
C SER A 97 -7.24 8.33 -10.98
N ILE A 98 -7.04 7.94 -12.24
CA ILE A 98 -7.35 8.79 -13.40
C ILE A 98 -8.86 9.07 -13.45
N ALA A 99 -9.69 8.03 -13.35
CA ALA A 99 -11.14 8.17 -13.46
C ALA A 99 -11.75 9.03 -12.34
N SER A 100 -11.21 8.95 -11.11
CA SER A 100 -11.79 9.59 -9.92
C SER A 100 -11.15 10.92 -9.54
N LYS A 101 -9.84 11.10 -9.75
CA LYS A 101 -9.11 12.28 -9.25
C LYS A 101 -8.79 13.29 -10.35
N TRP A 102 -8.68 12.86 -11.60
CA TRP A 102 -8.28 13.74 -12.71
C TRP A 102 -9.48 14.33 -13.45
N SER A 103 -10.68 13.82 -13.23
CA SER A 103 -11.93 14.30 -13.85
C SER A 103 -12.61 15.44 -13.10
N GLN A 104 -12.05 15.93 -11.99
CA GLN A 104 -12.71 16.91 -11.11
C GLN A 104 -12.52 18.39 -11.52
N ASP A 105 -11.95 18.67 -12.69
CA ASP A 105 -11.73 20.03 -13.20
C ASP A 105 -12.64 20.41 -14.41
N THR A 106 -13.87 19.89 -14.47
CA THR A 106 -14.93 20.44 -15.37
C THR A 106 -16.18 20.82 -14.60
#